data_AF-A0A7S0GKV6-F1
#
_entry.id   AF-A0A7S0GKV6-F1
#
_cell.length_a   1.000
_cell.length_b   1.000
_cell.length_c   1.000
_cell.angle_alpha   90.00
_cell.angle_beta   90.00
_cell.angle_gamma   90.00
#
_symmetry.space_group_name_H-M   'P 1'
#
loop_
_entity.id
_entity.type
_entity.pdbx_description
1 polymer ?
#
loop_
_entity_poly.entity_id
_entity_poly.type
_entity_poly.pdbx_seq_one_letter_code
_entity_poly.pdbx_strand_id
1 'polypeptide(L)'
;MSFLDKMKKAGRMVVDSGAKTMLKTDVVFLQREIKSRKQRFGVEVYELMESLEIDSDLTIDEKEGRIRLAFDRARKDIAVVQAKIDCKQEEMTILEEESAAALAASNSPGPSSHQQPSNHVIMTGHPGDM
;
A
#
# COMPACT_ATOMS: atom_id res chain seq x y z
N MET A 1 -24.14 18.59 9.74
CA MET A 1 -22.92 18.00 10.34
C MET A 1 -22.67 18.64 11.69
N SER A 2 -22.55 17.84 12.75
CA SER A 2 -22.22 18.31 14.10
C SER A 2 -20.74 18.72 14.20
N PHE A 3 -20.40 19.62 15.14
CA PHE A 3 -19.01 19.97 15.47
C PHE A 3 -18.19 18.72 15.84
N LEU A 4 -18.82 17.75 16.51
CA LEU A 4 -18.21 16.48 16.89
C LEU A 4 -17.84 15.61 15.68
N ASP A 5 -18.65 15.65 14.61
CA ASP A 5 -18.38 14.93 13.36
C ASP A 5 -17.18 15.54 12.61
N LYS A 6 -17.09 16.87 12.60
CA LYS A 6 -15.96 17.60 12.01
C LYS A 6 -14.65 17.29 12.74
N MET A 7 -14.69 17.21 14.07
CA MET A 7 -13.52 16.86 14.89
C MET A 7 -13.07 15.42 14.66
N LYS A 8 -14.00 14.45 14.62
CA LYS A 8 -13.68 13.05 14.28
C LYS A 8 -13.08 12.91 12.87
N LYS A 9 -13.61 13.65 11.89
CA LYS A 9 -13.09 13.67 10.51
C LYS A 9 -11.67 14.24 10.45
N ALA A 10 -11.44 15.38 11.09
CA ALA A 10 -10.11 16.00 11.15
C ALA A 10 -9.09 15.07 11.85
N GLY A 11 -9.49 14.42 12.95
CA GLY A 11 -8.64 13.44 13.65
C GLY A 11 -8.24 12.25 12.76
N ARG A 12 -9.20 11.66 12.04
CA ARG A 12 -8.92 10.57 11.09
C ARG A 12 -7.97 11.00 9.98
N MET A 13 -8.18 12.16 9.36
CA MET A 13 -7.30 12.67 8.29
C MET A 13 -5.85 12.87 8.77
N VAL A 14 -5.65 13.33 10.00
CA VAL A 14 -4.30 13.51 10.57
C VAL A 14 -3.61 12.15 10.79
N VAL A 15 -4.35 11.16 11.32
CA VAL A 15 -3.82 9.80 11.54
C VAL A 15 -3.44 9.15 10.19
N ASP A 16 -4.31 9.21 9.19
CA ASP A 16 -4.07 8.61 7.87
C ASP A 16 -2.85 9.26 7.18
N SER A 17 -2.70 10.59 7.31
CA SER A 17 -1.53 11.32 6.79
C SER A 17 -0.23 10.91 7.48
N GLY A 18 -0.28 10.69 8.80
CA GLY A 18 0.84 10.17 9.59
C GLY A 18 1.25 8.77 9.12
N ALA A 19 0.30 7.85 9.01
CA ALA A 19 0.52 6.48 8.54
C ALA A 19 1.13 6.47 7.12
N LYS A 20 0.59 7.27 6.20
CA LYS A 20 1.12 7.42 4.83
C LYS A 20 2.56 7.93 4.82
N THR A 21 2.90 8.88 5.69
CA THR A 21 4.24 9.44 5.79
C THR A 21 5.25 8.41 6.30
N MET A 22 4.84 7.58 7.27
CA MET A 22 5.64 6.45 7.75
C MET A 22 5.89 5.43 6.63
N LEU A 23 4.84 5.00 5.92
CA LEU A 23 4.97 4.05 4.81
C LEU A 23 5.88 4.57 3.69
N LYS A 24 5.76 5.86 3.33
CA LYS A 24 6.68 6.48 2.37
C LYS A 24 8.13 6.45 2.84
N THR A 25 8.34 6.71 4.12
CA THR A 25 9.67 6.69 4.73
C THR A 25 10.26 5.29 4.67
N ASP A 26 9.48 4.26 5.02
CA ASP A 26 9.89 2.85 4.94
C ASP A 26 10.25 2.45 3.50
N VAL A 27 9.44 2.85 2.51
CA VAL A 27 9.75 2.60 1.09
C VAL A 27 11.08 3.22 0.68
N VAL A 28 11.37 4.47 1.10
CA VAL A 28 12.65 5.13 0.80
C VAL A 28 13.82 4.40 1.46
N PHE A 29 13.66 3.93 2.70
CA PHE A 29 14.69 3.14 3.38
C PHE A 29 14.97 1.82 2.65
N LEU A 30 13.92 1.09 2.25
CA LEU A 30 14.07 -0.16 1.49
C LEU A 30 14.71 0.07 0.11
N GLN A 31 14.37 1.16 -0.57
CA GLN A 31 15.03 1.54 -1.83
C GLN A 31 16.53 1.82 -1.63
N ARG A 32 16.90 2.46 -0.51
CA ARG A 32 18.30 2.66 -0.15
C ARG A 32 19.00 1.33 0.14
N GLU A 33 18.30 0.38 0.77
CA GLU A 33 18.81 -0.97 1.02
C GLU A 33 19.12 -1.72 -0.29
N ILE A 34 18.22 -1.66 -1.29
CA ILE A 34 18.50 -2.23 -2.63
C ILE A 34 19.76 -1.61 -3.24
N LYS A 35 19.90 -0.27 -3.18
CA LYS A 35 21.08 0.42 -3.71
C LYS A 35 22.36 -0.02 -2.98
N SER A 36 22.32 -0.09 -1.65
CA SER A 36 23.44 -0.54 -0.84
C SER A 36 23.81 -1.99 -1.16
N ARG A 37 22.82 -2.88 -1.35
CA ARG A 37 23.07 -4.27 -1.72
C ARG A 37 23.72 -4.41 -3.10
N LYS A 38 23.30 -3.61 -4.09
CA LYS A 38 23.92 -3.56 -5.42
C LYS A 38 25.38 -3.07 -5.36
N GLN A 39 25.67 -2.04 -4.57
CA GLN A 39 27.03 -1.55 -4.37
C GLN A 39 27.91 -2.63 -3.72
N ARG A 40 27.42 -3.24 -2.64
CA ARG A 40 28.12 -4.34 -1.96
C ARG A 40 28.36 -5.53 -2.87
N PHE A 41 27.37 -5.90 -3.70
CA PHE A 41 27.54 -6.95 -4.71
C PHE A 41 28.68 -6.62 -5.69
N GLY A 42 28.79 -5.37 -6.16
CA GLY A 42 29.88 -4.97 -7.04
C GLY A 42 31.26 -5.18 -6.42
N VAL A 43 31.42 -4.82 -5.14
CA VAL A 43 32.66 -5.05 -4.39
C VAL A 43 32.91 -6.54 -4.20
N GLU A 44 31.91 -7.30 -3.76
CA GLU A 44 31.99 -8.76 -3.55
C GLU A 44 32.39 -9.50 -4.83
N VAL A 45 31.86 -9.10 -5.99
CA VAL A 45 32.20 -9.71 -7.29
C VAL A 45 33.61 -9.35 -7.72
N TYR A 46 34.05 -8.11 -7.51
CA TYR A 46 35.41 -7.72 -7.83
C TYR A 46 36.42 -8.55 -7.02
N GLU A 47 36.24 -8.61 -5.70
CA GLU A 47 37.07 -9.44 -4.80
C GLU A 47 37.03 -10.92 -5.19
N LEU A 48 35.85 -11.44 -5.56
CA LEU A 48 35.71 -12.80 -6.05
C LEU A 48 36.50 -13.02 -7.34
N MET A 49 36.39 -12.14 -8.32
CA MET A 49 37.10 -12.27 -9.59
C MET A 49 38.62 -12.22 -9.40
N GLU A 50 39.11 -11.27 -8.59
CA GLU A 50 40.52 -11.20 -8.23
C GLU A 50 41.01 -12.50 -7.57
N SER A 51 40.25 -13.07 -6.64
CA SER A 51 40.60 -14.34 -6.01
C SER A 51 40.63 -15.52 -7.00
N LEU A 52 39.71 -15.53 -7.97
CA LEU A 52 39.61 -16.57 -8.99
C LEU A 52 40.70 -16.46 -10.06
N GLU A 53 41.27 -15.29 -10.29
CA GLU A 53 42.43 -15.13 -11.19
C GLU A 53 43.68 -15.77 -10.60
N ILE A 54 43.87 -15.67 -9.28
CA ILE A 54 45.01 -16.25 -8.57
C ILE A 54 44.88 -17.78 -8.45
N ASP A 55 43.66 -18.27 -8.28
CA ASP A 55 43.37 -19.69 -8.06
C ASP A 55 43.49 -20.50 -9.37
N SER A 56 44.63 -21.16 -9.59
CA SER A 56 44.93 -21.92 -10.81
C SER A 56 44.41 -23.35 -10.78
N ASP A 57 43.93 -23.83 -9.63
CA ASP A 57 43.42 -25.19 -9.45
C ASP A 57 41.99 -25.37 -9.95
N LEU A 58 41.26 -24.26 -10.16
CA LEU A 58 39.88 -24.28 -10.62
C LEU A 58 39.79 -24.21 -12.15
N THR A 59 38.92 -25.03 -12.71
CA THR A 59 38.52 -24.94 -14.11
C THR A 59 37.72 -23.67 -14.38
N ILE A 60 37.65 -23.25 -15.64
CA ILE A 60 36.88 -22.07 -16.06
C ILE A 60 35.40 -22.23 -15.65
N ASP A 61 34.82 -23.41 -15.85
CA ASP A 61 33.43 -23.69 -15.50
C ASP A 61 33.16 -23.55 -14.00
N GLU A 62 34.09 -23.97 -13.15
CA GLU A 62 33.99 -23.81 -11.69
C GLU A 62 34.08 -22.34 -11.26
N LYS A 63 34.98 -21.57 -11.90
CA LYS A 63 35.11 -20.11 -11.68
C LYS A 63 33.82 -19.39 -12.07
N GLU A 64 33.27 -19.68 -13.25
CA GLU A 64 31.98 -19.14 -13.68
C GLU A 64 30.84 -19.52 -12.73
N GLY A 65 30.83 -20.78 -12.26
CA GLY A 65 29.84 -21.26 -11.30
C GLY A 65 29.81 -20.43 -10.02
N ARG A 66 30.98 -20.05 -9.49
CA ARG A 66 31.08 -19.20 -8.29
C ARG A 66 30.54 -17.78 -8.55
N ILE A 67 30.84 -17.19 -9.71
CA ILE A 67 30.34 -15.87 -10.08
C ILE A 67 28.81 -15.88 -10.22
N ARG A 68 28.26 -16.91 -10.90
CA ARG A 68 26.79 -17.08 -11.03
C ARG A 68 26.12 -17.24 -9.68
N LEU A 69 26.71 -18.01 -8.77
CA LEU A 69 26.18 -18.19 -7.42
C LEU A 69 26.14 -16.86 -6.64
N ALA A 70 27.20 -16.04 -6.74
CA ALA A 70 27.23 -14.72 -6.12
C ALA A 70 26.14 -13.80 -6.67
N PHE A 71 25.93 -13.81 -7.99
CA PHE A 71 24.85 -13.07 -8.65
C PHE A 71 23.46 -13.52 -8.20
N ASP A 72 23.21 -14.83 -8.19
CA ASP A 72 21.91 -15.38 -7.79
C ASP A 72 21.56 -15.03 -6.35
N ARG A 73 22.56 -15.05 -5.45
CA ARG A 73 22.38 -14.61 -4.06
C ARG A 73 21.97 -13.13 -4.00
N ALA A 74 22.72 -12.24 -4.66
CA ALA A 74 22.39 -10.82 -4.68
C ALA A 74 21.01 -10.54 -5.30
N ARG A 75 20.66 -11.26 -6.36
CA ARG A 75 19.34 -11.17 -7.00
C ARG A 75 18.22 -11.59 -6.07
N LYS A 76 18.39 -12.69 -5.32
CA LYS A 76 17.40 -13.15 -4.32
C LYS A 76 17.24 -12.13 -3.20
N ASP A 77 18.34 -11.60 -2.67
CA ASP A 77 18.31 -10.57 -1.63
C ASP A 77 17.51 -9.34 -2.09
N ILE A 78 17.79 -8.85 -3.31
CA ILE A 78 17.08 -7.71 -3.91
C ILE A 78 15.59 -8.04 -4.10
N ALA A 79 15.26 -9.25 -4.57
CA ALA A 79 13.87 -9.64 -4.78
C ALA A 79 13.05 -9.64 -3.47
N VAL A 80 13.64 -10.06 -2.36
CA VAL A 80 13.00 -10.01 -1.04
C VAL A 80 12.73 -8.57 -0.62
N VAL A 81 13.71 -7.66 -0.78
CA VAL A 81 13.52 -6.24 -0.43
C VAL A 81 12.50 -5.58 -1.35
N GLN A 82 12.51 -5.92 -2.65
CA GLN A 82 11.52 -5.42 -3.60
C GLN A 82 10.10 -5.87 -3.23
N ALA A 83 9.91 -7.13 -2.87
CA ALA A 83 8.60 -7.62 -2.43
C ALA A 83 8.08 -6.84 -1.20
N LYS A 84 8.97 -6.44 -0.27
CA LYS A 84 8.60 -5.58 0.86
C LYS A 84 8.17 -4.18 0.43
N ILE A 85 8.86 -3.59 -0.56
CA ILE A 85 8.46 -2.30 -1.14
C ILE A 85 7.07 -2.41 -1.73
N ASP A 86 6.82 -3.47 -2.52
CA ASP A 86 5.54 -3.67 -3.21
C ASP A 86 4.39 -3.80 -2.20
N CYS A 87 4.57 -4.59 -1.12
CA CYS A 87 3.58 -4.70 -0.04
C CYS A 87 3.29 -3.34 0.63
N LYS A 88 4.31 -2.51 0.86
CA LYS A 88 4.16 -1.20 1.49
C LYS A 88 3.51 -0.16 0.57
N GLN A 89 3.72 -0.29 -0.74
CA GLN A 89 3.04 0.51 -1.74
C GLN A 89 1.57 0.13 -1.84
N GLU A 90 1.24 -1.16 -1.83
CA GLU A 90 -0.14 -1.65 -1.79
C GLU A 90 -0.89 -1.13 -0.55
N GLU A 91 -0.27 -1.21 0.63
CA GLU A 91 -0.82 -0.65 1.88
C GLU A 91 -1.12 0.86 1.75
N MET A 92 -0.25 1.60 1.06
CA MET A 92 -0.45 3.02 0.81
C MET A 92 -1.61 3.29 -0.15
N THR A 93 -1.75 2.46 -1.20
CA THR A 93 -2.87 2.54 -2.15
C THR A 93 -4.20 2.29 -1.45
N ILE A 94 -4.28 1.27 -0.59
CA ILE A 94 -5.49 0.97 0.19
C ILE A 94 -5.87 2.17 1.07
N LEU A 95 -4.90 2.76 1.79
CA LEU A 95 -5.16 3.96 2.61
C LEU A 95 -5.66 5.17 1.79
N GLU A 96 -5.15 5.34 0.56
CA GLU A 96 -5.61 6.40 -0.34
C GLU A 96 -7.06 6.18 -0.79
N GLU A 97 -7.42 4.94 -1.13
CA GLU A 97 -8.77 4.55 -1.51
C GLU A 97 -9.77 4.69 -0.36
N GLU A 98 -9.41 4.24 0.85
CA GLU A 98 -10.24 4.40 2.05
C GLU A 98 -10.48 5.88 2.39
N SER A 99 -9.43 6.70 2.29
CA SER A 99 -9.53 8.14 2.52
C SER A 99 -10.44 8.81 1.48
N ALA A 100 -10.32 8.43 0.20
CA ALA A 100 -11.17 8.93 -0.88
C ALA A 100 -12.64 8.51 -0.70
N ALA A 101 -12.90 7.25 -0.35
CA ALA A 101 -14.24 6.73 -0.08
C ALA A 101 -14.91 7.44 1.11
N ALA A 102 -14.15 7.68 2.20
CA ALA A 102 -14.64 8.41 3.37
C ALA A 102 -15.00 9.87 3.03
N LEU A 103 -14.26 10.50 2.13
CA LEU A 103 -14.59 11.85 1.63
C LEU A 103 -15.87 11.82 0.77
N ALA A 104 -16.02 10.85 -0.13
CA ALA A 104 -17.17 10.71 -1.02
C ALA A 104 -18.49 10.42 -0.27
N ALA A 105 -18.46 9.52 0.72
CA ALA A 105 -19.64 9.18 1.54
C ALA A 105 -20.17 10.39 2.35
N SER A 106 -19.31 11.38 2.63
CA SER A 106 -19.70 12.58 3.38
C SER A 106 -20.38 13.67 2.55
N ASN A 107 -20.46 13.51 1.22
CA ASN A 107 -21.04 14.49 0.28
C ASN A 107 -22.43 14.09 -0.26
N SER A 108 -23.04 13.01 0.24
CA SER A 108 -24.41 12.65 -0.18
C SER A 108 -25.44 13.63 0.43
N PRO A 109 -26.26 14.34 -0.38
CA PRO A 109 -27.36 15.14 0.14
C PRO A 109 -28.39 14.18 0.72
N GLY A 110 -28.65 14.27 2.04
CA GLY A 110 -29.66 13.44 2.69
C GLY A 110 -31.05 13.64 2.04
N PRO A 111 -31.88 12.58 1.96
CA PRO A 111 -33.23 12.70 1.41
C PRO A 111 -34.04 13.67 2.26
N SER A 112 -34.51 14.74 1.64
CA SER A 112 -35.43 15.72 2.21
C SER A 112 -36.77 15.05 2.49
N SER A 113 -36.93 14.48 3.69
CA SER A 113 -38.23 14.07 4.22
C SER A 113 -39.03 15.30 4.64
N HIS A 114 -39.65 15.96 3.66
CA HIS A 114 -40.72 16.92 3.90
C HIS A 114 -42.02 16.31 3.36
N GLN A 115 -42.67 15.50 4.20
CA GLN A 115 -44.01 14.99 3.92
C GLN A 115 -44.97 15.70 4.88
N GLN A 116 -45.76 16.63 4.33
CA GLN A 116 -46.77 17.42 5.02
C GLN A 116 -47.89 16.54 5.61
N PRO A 117 -48.50 16.94 6.75
CA PRO A 117 -49.72 16.31 7.23
C PRO A 117 -50.93 16.97 6.55
N SER A 118 -51.67 16.20 5.74
CA SER A 118 -53.01 16.61 5.30
C SER A 118 -54.05 15.63 5.85
N ASN A 119 -54.75 16.11 6.89
CA ASN A 119 -55.99 15.53 7.38
C ASN A 119 -57.05 15.60 6.28
N HIS A 120 -57.57 14.45 5.84
CA HIS A 120 -58.85 14.42 5.14
C HIS A 120 -59.72 13.29 5.70
N VAL A 121 -60.68 13.71 6.54
CA VAL A 121 -61.83 12.92 6.95
C VAL A 121 -62.90 13.08 5.88
N ILE A 122 -63.30 12.01 5.21
CA ILE A 122 -64.65 11.88 4.64
C ILE A 122 -65.19 10.50 5.00
N MET A 123 -66.22 10.50 5.84
CA MET A 123 -67.19 9.42 6.00
C MET A 123 -68.09 9.33 4.77
N THR A 124 -68.48 8.10 4.41
CA THR A 124 -69.75 7.64 3.78
C THR A 124 -69.37 6.34 3.05
N GLY A 125 -69.91 5.15 3.33
CA GLY A 125 -71.26 4.77 3.68
C GLY A 125 -71.78 3.88 2.54
N HIS A 126 -71.93 2.57 2.78
CA HIS A 126 -73.13 1.74 2.50
C HIS A 126 -72.78 0.24 2.30
N PRO A 127 -73.59 -0.71 2.83
CA PRO A 127 -73.40 -2.15 2.72
C PRO A 127 -74.29 -2.78 1.63
N GLY A 128 -74.01 -4.04 1.31
CA GLY A 128 -74.84 -4.92 0.47
C GLY A 128 -73.94 -5.71 -0.48
N ASP A 129 -74.15 -6.99 -0.75
CA ASP A 129 -75.13 -7.97 -0.31
C ASP A 129 -74.53 -9.33 -0.74
N MET A 130 -74.92 -10.41 -0.04
CA MET A 130 -74.82 -11.86 -0.36
C MET A 130 -73.78 -12.38 -1.37
#